data_AF-A0A382HD13-F1
#
_entry.id   AF-A0A382HD13-F1
#
_cell.length_a   1.000
_cell.length_b   1.000
_cell.length_c   1.000
_cell.angle_alpha   90.00
_cell.angle_beta   90.00
_cell.angle_gamma   90.00
#
_symmetry.space_group_name_H-M   'P 1'
#
loop_
_entity.id
_entity.type
_entity.pdbx_description
1 polymer ?
#
loop_
_entity_poly.entity_id
_entity_poly.type
_entity_poly.pdbx_seq_one_letter_code
_entity_poly.pdbx_strand_id
1 'polypeptide(L)'
;MGKQKKTILVFIGLLLVYLLFWPVDADPAVWQAQTAPEMKGEFEPNDYLQDVEILGLNDGIGPEDIAVDEAGNMYAGYEDGRIIKYDVHGNSLDVFVNTKGRPLGMDFDSEGKLIIADADKGLLCADQDGNLTTLTTEVDGIPFKLTDDVDVAADSKIYFTDASSRYGIHDYRLDLMAHQPYGRLLEYDPETKTTTTLLSGLYFANGIAVSPEGEFILVNETSKYRVKKYWLKGENAGQSEILIDNLPGFPDGISSNGKNIYWIAIPALRKEIIENLADKPFVRKIILRLPEALQPAPDRYGFVLGI
;
A
#
# COMPACT_ATOMS: atom_id res chain seq x y z
N MET A 1 -12.62 -49.90 -20.94
CA MET A 1 -12.23 -49.45 -19.58
C MET A 1 -10.75 -49.07 -19.41
N GLY A 2 -9.78 -49.68 -20.11
CA GLY A 2 -8.34 -49.42 -19.89
C GLY A 2 -7.75 -48.13 -20.49
N LYS A 3 -8.27 -47.63 -21.62
CA LYS A 3 -7.72 -46.43 -22.31
C LYS A 3 -8.03 -45.13 -21.57
N GLN A 4 -9.28 -44.98 -21.11
CA GLN A 4 -9.74 -43.82 -20.33
C GLN A 4 -9.02 -43.68 -18.99
N LYS A 5 -8.79 -44.79 -18.28
CA LYS A 5 -7.99 -44.79 -17.03
C LYS A 5 -6.55 -44.33 -17.26
N LYS A 6 -5.90 -44.79 -18.33
CA LYS A 6 -4.54 -44.34 -18.69
C LYS A 6 -4.51 -42.84 -19.01
N THR A 7 -5.48 -42.34 -19.77
CA THR A 7 -5.59 -40.91 -20.08
C THR A 7 -5.74 -40.06 -18.82
N ILE A 8 -6.61 -40.45 -17.88
CA ILE A 8 -6.81 -39.74 -16.61
C ILE A 8 -5.51 -39.69 -15.80
N LEU A 9 -4.80 -40.82 -15.69
CA LEU A 9 -3.52 -40.87 -14.95
C LEU A 9 -2.45 -39.96 -15.56
N VAL A 10 -2.40 -39.85 -16.90
CA VAL A 10 -1.48 -38.92 -17.58
C VAL A 10 -1.84 -37.48 -17.25
N PHE A 11 -3.13 -37.10 -17.29
CA PHE A 11 -3.56 -35.76 -16.92
C PHE A 11 -3.23 -35.41 -15.46
N ILE A 12 -3.46 -36.33 -14.53
CA ILE A 12 -3.08 -36.15 -13.12
C ILE A 12 -1.57 -35.99 -12.99
N GLY A 13 -0.79 -36.82 -13.69
CA GLY A 13 0.67 -36.72 -13.68
C GLY A 13 1.17 -35.36 -14.19
N LEU A 14 0.61 -34.87 -15.29
CA LEU A 14 0.95 -33.55 -15.84
C LEU A 14 0.57 -32.41 -14.89
N LEU A 15 -0.61 -32.48 -14.27
CA LEU A 15 -1.05 -31.50 -13.29
C LEU A 15 -0.12 -31.47 -12.07
N LEU A 16 0.30 -32.63 -11.56
CA LEU A 16 1.25 -32.70 -10.44
C LEU A 16 2.61 -32.12 -10.83
N VAL A 17 3.13 -32.43 -12.02
CA VAL A 17 4.39 -31.85 -12.51
C VAL A 17 4.28 -30.33 -12.61
N TYR A 18 3.16 -29.82 -13.15
CA TYR A 18 2.88 -28.39 -13.20
C TYR A 18 2.89 -27.76 -11.80
N LEU A 19 2.09 -28.29 -10.87
CA LEU A 19 1.96 -27.74 -9.52
C LEU A 19 3.28 -27.77 -8.72
N LEU A 20 4.14 -28.75 -8.96
CA LEU A 20 5.40 -28.90 -8.23
C LEU A 20 6.55 -28.10 -8.84
N PHE A 21 6.61 -27.98 -10.17
CA PHE A 21 7.83 -27.55 -10.86
C PHE A 21 7.66 -26.41 -11.87
N TRP A 22 6.44 -26.02 -12.24
CA TRP A 22 6.28 -24.88 -13.16
C TRP A 22 6.83 -23.61 -12.50
N PRO A 23 7.65 -22.79 -13.18
CA PRO A 23 8.19 -21.58 -12.58
C PRO A 23 7.08 -20.63 -12.12
N VAL A 24 7.29 -19.97 -11.00
CA VAL A 24 6.45 -18.86 -10.51
C VAL A 24 7.36 -17.66 -10.34
N ASP A 25 6.86 -16.47 -10.66
CA ASP A 25 7.62 -15.23 -10.49
C ASP A 25 7.55 -14.72 -9.05
N ALA A 26 7.88 -15.60 -8.10
CA ALA A 26 8.03 -15.26 -6.70
C ALA A 26 9.11 -16.15 -6.10
N ASP A 27 9.94 -15.56 -5.25
CA ASP A 27 10.89 -16.29 -4.42
C ASP A 27 10.58 -16.10 -2.93
N PRO A 28 9.67 -16.92 -2.38
CA PRO A 28 9.20 -16.83 -1.00
C PRO A 28 10.33 -16.95 0.01
N ALA A 29 10.59 -15.89 0.79
CA ALA A 29 11.52 -15.91 1.93
C ALA A 29 10.88 -16.60 3.12
N VAL A 30 11.68 -17.31 3.92
CA VAL A 30 11.23 -17.85 5.21
C VAL A 30 11.17 -16.73 6.24
N TRP A 31 10.09 -16.69 7.03
CA TRP A 31 10.02 -15.87 8.23
C TRP A 31 9.36 -16.64 9.38
N GLN A 32 9.51 -16.12 10.59
CA GLN A 32 8.78 -16.60 11.76
C GLN A 32 7.57 -15.69 11.99
N ALA A 33 6.39 -16.23 11.72
CA ALA A 33 5.14 -15.56 12.04
C ALA A 33 5.00 -15.42 13.57
N GLN A 34 4.78 -14.20 14.04
CA GLN A 34 4.34 -13.95 15.42
C GLN A 34 2.86 -14.32 15.55
N THR A 35 2.40 -14.75 16.73
CA THR A 35 0.97 -14.95 16.96
C THR A 35 0.26 -13.60 16.88
N ALA A 36 -0.78 -13.51 16.04
CA ALA A 36 -1.58 -12.29 15.94
C ALA A 36 -2.22 -11.95 17.31
N PRO A 37 -2.27 -10.67 17.71
CA PRO A 37 -2.99 -10.24 18.89
C PRO A 37 -4.46 -10.66 18.84
N GLU A 38 -5.04 -10.91 20.01
CA GLU A 38 -6.48 -11.11 20.12
C GLU A 38 -7.22 -9.78 19.85
N MET A 39 -8.39 -9.87 19.21
CA MET A 39 -9.30 -8.72 19.03
C MET A 39 -10.02 -8.38 20.34
N LYS A 40 -9.26 -7.91 21.34
CA LYS A 40 -9.70 -7.53 22.69
C LYS A 40 -8.93 -6.31 23.18
N GLY A 41 -9.48 -5.62 24.19
CA GLY A 41 -8.85 -4.42 24.75
C GLY A 41 -8.77 -3.32 23.71
N GLU A 42 -7.57 -2.89 23.35
CA GLU A 42 -7.34 -1.81 22.38
C GLU A 42 -7.81 -2.18 20.95
N PHE A 43 -7.93 -3.47 20.64
CA PHE A 43 -8.45 -3.97 19.36
C PHE A 43 -9.89 -4.50 19.47
N GLU A 44 -10.59 -4.23 20.56
CA GLU A 44 -11.95 -4.72 20.74
C GLU A 44 -12.89 -4.07 19.70
N PRO A 45 -13.65 -4.88 18.93
CA PRO A 45 -14.61 -4.36 17.96
C PRO A 45 -15.62 -3.39 18.61
N ASN A 46 -15.91 -2.31 17.90
CA ASN A 46 -16.94 -1.34 18.27
C ASN A 46 -17.70 -0.89 17.02
N ASP A 47 -18.75 -0.10 17.24
CA ASP A 47 -19.71 0.27 16.21
C ASP A 47 -19.58 1.75 15.79
N TYR A 48 -18.47 2.43 16.10
CA TYR A 48 -18.31 3.86 15.81
C TYR A 48 -18.42 4.20 14.32
N LEU A 49 -18.08 3.26 13.44
CA LEU A 49 -18.18 3.43 12.00
C LEU A 49 -19.51 2.94 11.41
N GLN A 50 -20.48 2.47 12.20
CA GLN A 50 -21.77 1.99 11.67
C GLN A 50 -22.64 3.13 11.13
N ASP A 51 -22.51 4.33 11.70
CA ASP A 51 -23.32 5.51 11.35
C ASP A 51 -22.61 6.47 10.39
N VAL A 52 -21.55 6.02 9.71
CA VAL A 52 -20.83 6.86 8.73
C VAL A 52 -21.70 7.12 7.50
N GLU A 53 -21.59 8.34 6.99
CA GLU A 53 -22.13 8.67 5.67
C GLU A 53 -21.17 8.17 4.59
N ILE A 54 -21.71 7.48 3.59
CA ILE A 54 -20.93 7.01 2.44
C ILE A 54 -21.12 8.01 1.29
N LEU A 55 -20.03 8.68 0.92
CA LEU A 55 -19.98 9.63 -0.19
C LEU A 55 -19.47 8.95 -1.47
N GLY A 56 -19.73 9.55 -2.62
CA GLY A 56 -19.20 9.09 -3.92
C GLY A 56 -19.70 7.72 -4.38
N LEU A 57 -20.85 7.26 -3.86
CA LEU A 57 -21.37 5.94 -4.18
C LEU A 57 -21.73 5.83 -5.67
N ASN A 58 -21.10 4.87 -6.36
CA ASN A 58 -21.22 4.61 -7.82
C ASN A 58 -20.40 5.54 -8.74
N ASP A 59 -19.58 6.44 -8.21
CA ASP A 59 -18.77 7.34 -9.06
C ASP A 59 -17.53 6.64 -9.67
N GLY A 60 -17.12 5.51 -9.09
CA GLY A 60 -16.08 4.64 -9.58
C GLY A 60 -15.86 3.40 -8.70
N ILE A 61 -14.80 2.64 -9.01
CA ILE A 61 -14.39 1.45 -8.25
C ILE A 61 -13.03 1.72 -7.61
N GLY A 62 -12.89 1.26 -6.37
CA GLY A 62 -11.64 1.32 -5.61
C GLY A 62 -11.11 2.73 -5.37
N PRO A 63 -11.90 3.68 -4.81
CA PRO A 63 -11.28 4.86 -4.20
C PRO A 63 -10.30 4.38 -3.13
N GLU A 64 -9.04 4.83 -3.21
CA GLU A 64 -7.97 4.33 -2.34
C GLU A 64 -7.61 5.37 -1.27
N ASP A 65 -7.22 6.57 -1.68
CA ASP A 65 -6.97 7.70 -0.78
C ASP A 65 -7.90 8.91 -1.01
N ILE A 66 -7.94 9.81 -0.03
CA ILE A 66 -8.68 11.07 -0.01
C ILE A 66 -7.77 12.23 0.37
N ALA A 67 -7.46 13.10 -0.60
CA ALA A 67 -6.80 14.38 -0.34
C ALA A 67 -7.84 15.50 -0.14
N VAL A 68 -7.54 16.46 0.72
CA VAL A 68 -8.44 17.59 1.03
C VAL A 68 -7.71 18.91 0.79
N ASP A 69 -8.28 19.78 -0.07
CA ASP A 69 -7.70 21.10 -0.33
C ASP A 69 -8.01 22.11 0.79
N GLU A 70 -7.38 23.28 0.76
CA GLU A 70 -7.59 24.35 1.77
C GLU A 70 -9.06 24.82 1.87
N ALA A 71 -9.86 24.65 0.81
CA ALA A 71 -11.28 24.99 0.80
C ALA A 71 -12.16 23.86 1.35
N GLY A 72 -11.58 22.71 1.69
CA GLY A 72 -12.26 21.52 2.21
C GLY A 72 -12.85 20.63 1.11
N ASN A 73 -12.54 20.86 -0.16
CA ASN A 73 -12.96 19.95 -1.22
C ASN A 73 -12.16 18.65 -1.14
N MET A 74 -12.82 17.53 -1.36
CA MET A 74 -12.21 16.21 -1.31
C MET A 74 -11.86 15.72 -2.71
N TYR A 75 -10.77 14.97 -2.84
CA TYR A 75 -10.30 14.40 -4.09
C TYR A 75 -10.08 12.91 -3.88
N ALA A 76 -10.73 12.08 -4.69
CA ALA A 76 -10.64 10.62 -4.57
C ALA A 76 -10.11 10.00 -5.87
N GLY A 77 -9.08 9.16 -5.75
CA GLY A 77 -8.42 8.46 -6.85
C GLY A 77 -9.00 7.07 -7.09
N TYR A 78 -9.46 6.79 -8.32
CA TYR A 78 -10.14 5.55 -8.70
C TYR A 78 -9.29 4.61 -9.56
N GLU A 79 -9.70 3.34 -9.65
CA GLU A 79 -8.98 2.28 -10.37
C GLU A 79 -8.77 2.56 -11.86
N ASP A 80 -9.63 3.39 -12.47
CA ASP A 80 -9.57 3.77 -13.88
C ASP A 80 -8.69 5.03 -14.14
N GLY A 81 -7.95 5.46 -13.12
CA GLY A 81 -7.03 6.59 -13.17
C GLY A 81 -7.70 7.95 -13.00
N ARG A 82 -9.03 8.03 -12.89
CA ARG A 82 -9.72 9.29 -12.61
C ARG A 82 -9.49 9.70 -11.15
N ILE A 83 -9.23 10.98 -10.96
CA ILE A 83 -9.38 11.65 -9.67
C ILE A 83 -10.62 12.53 -9.77
N ILE A 84 -11.61 12.26 -8.92
CA ILE A 84 -12.88 13.01 -8.89
C ILE A 84 -12.81 14.01 -7.73
N LYS A 85 -13.23 15.24 -7.99
CA LYS A 85 -13.35 16.28 -6.98
C LYS A 85 -14.76 16.28 -6.40
N TYR A 86 -14.88 16.51 -5.10
CA TYR A 86 -16.13 16.63 -4.37
C TYR A 86 -16.12 17.92 -3.55
N ASP A 87 -17.27 18.56 -3.40
CA ASP A 87 -17.42 19.66 -2.45
C ASP A 87 -17.38 19.16 -0.99
N VAL A 88 -17.41 20.09 -0.04
CA VAL A 88 -17.45 19.82 1.41
C VAL A 88 -18.68 19.01 1.87
N HIS A 89 -19.66 18.79 1.00
CA HIS A 89 -20.87 18.01 1.25
C HIS A 89 -20.85 16.66 0.52
N GLY A 90 -19.76 16.33 -0.18
CA GLY A 90 -19.63 15.08 -0.93
C GLY A 90 -20.35 15.08 -2.28
N ASN A 91 -20.81 16.23 -2.78
CA ASN A 91 -21.35 16.31 -4.13
C ASN A 91 -20.20 16.30 -5.14
N SER A 92 -20.28 15.42 -6.15
CA SER A 92 -19.28 15.38 -7.22
C SER A 92 -19.25 16.70 -8.00
N LEU A 93 -18.04 17.21 -8.19
CA LEU A 93 -17.71 18.38 -9.01
C LEU A 93 -17.03 17.96 -10.33
N ASP A 94 -17.39 16.77 -10.83
CA ASP A 94 -16.81 16.11 -12.00
C ASP A 94 -15.34 15.66 -11.81
N VAL A 95 -14.81 15.04 -12.86
CA VAL A 95 -13.41 14.57 -12.94
C VAL A 95 -12.48 15.78 -12.91
N PHE A 96 -11.60 15.83 -11.91
CA PHE A 96 -10.53 16.82 -11.83
C PHE A 96 -9.42 16.53 -12.83
N VAL A 97 -8.90 15.30 -12.81
CA VAL A 97 -7.83 14.85 -13.70
C VAL A 97 -7.90 13.35 -13.92
N ASN A 98 -7.24 12.84 -14.96
CA ASN A 98 -7.07 11.40 -15.15
C ASN A 98 -5.61 11.06 -15.49
N THR A 99 -4.95 10.31 -14.62
CA THR A 99 -3.52 9.97 -14.70
C THR A 99 -3.19 8.96 -15.80
N LYS A 100 -4.20 8.22 -16.28
CA LYS A 100 -4.04 7.04 -17.14
C LYS A 100 -3.18 5.94 -16.50
N GLY A 101 -3.09 5.95 -15.17
CA GLY A 101 -2.49 4.93 -14.32
C GLY A 101 -3.46 4.56 -13.19
N ARG A 102 -2.93 4.43 -11.99
CA ARG A 102 -3.68 4.09 -10.78
C ARG A 102 -3.21 5.01 -9.63
N PRO A 103 -3.89 6.14 -9.37
CA PRO A 103 -3.61 6.96 -8.20
C PRO A 103 -3.97 6.15 -6.95
N LEU A 104 -3.01 6.06 -6.04
CA LEU A 104 -3.15 5.44 -4.73
C LEU A 104 -3.13 6.59 -3.72
N GLY A 105 -1.98 7.00 -3.17
CA GLY A 105 -1.88 8.16 -2.28
C GLY A 105 -1.89 9.53 -2.95
N MET A 106 -2.39 10.54 -2.25
CA MET A 106 -2.46 11.92 -2.72
C MET A 106 -2.33 12.93 -1.57
N ASP A 107 -1.62 14.03 -1.81
CA ASP A 107 -1.59 15.14 -0.87
C ASP A 107 -1.37 16.49 -1.58
N PHE A 108 -1.79 17.59 -0.96
CA PHE A 108 -1.65 18.93 -1.52
C PHE A 108 -0.33 19.58 -1.09
N ASP A 109 0.40 20.15 -2.04
CA ASP A 109 1.52 21.02 -1.71
C ASP A 109 1.06 22.42 -1.23
N SER A 110 2.01 23.21 -0.74
CA SER A 110 1.74 24.56 -0.25
C SER A 110 1.32 25.58 -1.33
N GLU A 111 1.39 25.20 -2.61
CA GLU A 111 0.90 25.99 -3.75
C GLU A 111 -0.50 25.52 -4.22
N GLY A 112 -1.08 24.52 -3.56
CA GLY A 112 -2.38 23.94 -3.90
C GLY A 112 -2.33 23.04 -5.13
N LYS A 113 -1.17 22.49 -5.49
CA LYS A 113 -1.05 21.43 -6.50
C LYS A 113 -1.23 20.08 -5.82
N LEU A 114 -1.92 19.18 -6.50
CA LEU A 114 -2.12 17.82 -6.03
C LEU A 114 -0.90 16.97 -6.39
N ILE A 115 -0.19 16.50 -5.39
CA ILE A 115 0.86 15.50 -5.53
C ILE A 115 0.21 14.12 -5.47
N ILE A 116 0.62 13.23 -6.37
CA ILE A 116 -0.05 11.95 -6.57
C ILE A 116 1.00 10.85 -6.62
N ALA A 117 0.89 9.88 -5.72
CA ALA A 117 1.52 8.57 -5.83
C ALA A 117 0.70 7.72 -6.81
N ASP A 118 1.18 7.56 -8.04
CA ASP A 118 0.51 6.72 -9.04
C ASP A 118 1.28 5.41 -9.23
N ALA A 119 0.61 4.29 -8.99
CA ALA A 119 1.20 2.95 -9.02
C ALA A 119 1.92 2.63 -10.34
N ASP A 120 1.44 3.17 -11.46
CA ASP A 120 1.96 2.89 -12.80
C ASP A 120 2.85 4.01 -13.35
N LYS A 121 2.67 5.24 -12.87
CA LYS A 121 3.29 6.44 -13.45
C LYS A 121 4.36 7.09 -12.57
N GLY A 122 4.57 6.60 -11.35
CA GLY A 122 5.50 7.18 -10.38
C GLY A 122 4.89 8.35 -9.64
N LEU A 123 5.73 9.31 -9.23
CA LEU A 123 5.28 10.50 -8.54
C LEU A 123 4.85 11.56 -9.56
N LEU A 124 3.59 11.99 -9.47
CA LEU A 124 3.00 13.00 -10.36
C LEU A 124 2.61 14.25 -9.58
N CYS A 125 2.36 15.32 -10.33
CA CYS A 125 1.81 16.57 -9.85
C CYS A 125 0.72 17.04 -10.82
N ALA A 126 -0.45 17.43 -10.31
CA ALA A 126 -1.50 18.10 -11.06
C ALA A 126 -1.66 19.54 -10.57
N ASP A 127 -1.63 20.51 -11.48
CA ASP A 127 -2.00 21.89 -11.15
C ASP A 127 -3.52 22.05 -11.01
N GLN A 128 -3.96 23.26 -10.63
CA GLN A 128 -5.39 23.58 -10.41
C GLN A 128 -6.26 23.43 -11.67
N ASP A 129 -5.66 23.43 -12.86
CA ASP A 129 -6.34 23.22 -14.14
C ASP A 129 -6.36 21.72 -14.55
N GLY A 130 -5.77 20.85 -13.74
CA GLY A 130 -5.66 19.42 -14.00
C GLY A 130 -4.53 19.06 -14.97
N ASN A 131 -3.55 19.94 -15.21
CA ASN A 131 -2.39 19.60 -16.04
C ASN A 131 -1.42 18.72 -15.27
N LEU A 132 -1.19 17.50 -15.78
CA LEU A 132 -0.28 16.53 -15.17
C LEU A 132 1.17 16.75 -15.59
N THR A 133 2.06 16.68 -14.61
CA THR A 133 3.51 16.59 -14.80
C THR A 133 4.06 15.41 -13.99
N THR A 134 4.91 14.60 -14.61
CA THR A 134 5.68 13.56 -13.89
C THR A 134 6.87 14.22 -13.18
N LEU A 135 6.96 14.01 -11.87
CA LEU A 135 8.05 14.51 -11.03
C LEU A 135 9.24 13.54 -11.06
N THR A 136 8.99 12.25 -10.84
CA THR A 136 10.04 11.22 -10.84
C THR A 136 9.45 9.82 -11.08
N THR A 137 10.26 8.92 -11.66
CA THR A 137 9.88 7.52 -11.94
C THR A 137 10.93 6.50 -11.50
N GLU A 138 12.10 6.96 -11.04
CA GLU A 138 13.19 6.10 -10.61
C GLU A 138 14.13 6.82 -9.65
N VAL A 139 14.90 6.04 -8.89
CA VAL A 139 16.02 6.52 -8.09
C VAL A 139 17.07 5.42 -8.01
N ASP A 140 18.35 5.78 -7.94
CA ASP A 140 19.48 4.85 -7.85
C ASP A 140 19.52 3.82 -9.01
N GLY A 141 18.97 4.18 -10.17
CA GLY A 141 18.85 3.30 -11.34
C GLY A 141 17.79 2.20 -11.21
N ILE A 142 16.91 2.27 -10.22
CA ILE A 142 15.83 1.32 -9.97
C ILE A 142 14.48 2.03 -10.21
N PRO A 143 13.78 1.69 -11.31
CA PRO A 143 12.43 2.19 -11.57
C PRO A 143 11.46 1.88 -10.44
N PHE A 144 10.52 2.78 -10.18
CA PHE A 144 9.40 2.48 -9.31
C PHE A 144 8.50 1.43 -9.98
N LYS A 145 7.93 0.53 -9.17
CA LYS A 145 6.98 -0.47 -9.66
C LYS A 145 5.61 -0.35 -9.00
N LEU A 146 5.57 0.17 -7.78
CA LEU A 146 4.33 0.39 -7.06
C LEU A 146 4.50 1.63 -6.18
N THR A 147 4.42 2.81 -6.78
CA THR A 147 4.36 4.06 -6.02
C THR A 147 3.01 4.13 -5.31
N ASP A 148 3.03 4.06 -3.98
CA ASP A 148 1.85 3.64 -3.19
C ASP A 148 1.25 4.81 -2.43
N ASP A 149 2.03 5.48 -1.57
CA ASP A 149 1.54 6.60 -0.76
C ASP A 149 2.48 7.81 -0.79
N VAL A 150 1.95 8.99 -0.48
CA VAL A 150 2.66 10.29 -0.50
C VAL A 150 2.17 11.22 0.61
N ASP A 151 3.08 11.98 1.20
CA ASP A 151 2.75 13.03 2.16
C ASP A 151 3.73 14.22 1.99
N VAL A 152 3.20 15.44 1.98
CA VAL A 152 3.97 16.67 1.76
C VAL A 152 4.28 17.33 3.09
N ALA A 153 5.56 17.46 3.39
CA ALA A 153 6.00 18.08 4.63
C ALA A 153 5.88 19.61 4.59
N ALA A 154 5.86 20.23 5.78
CA ALA A 154 5.77 21.68 5.94
C ALA A 154 6.94 22.46 5.30
N ASP A 155 8.08 21.82 5.06
CA ASP A 155 9.21 22.39 4.33
C ASP A 155 9.16 22.12 2.81
N SER A 156 8.01 21.69 2.30
CA SER A 156 7.72 21.35 0.90
C SER A 156 8.49 20.15 0.35
N LYS A 157 9.22 19.41 1.20
CA LYS A 157 9.74 18.09 0.81
C LYS A 157 8.57 17.13 0.64
N ILE A 158 8.63 16.32 -0.40
CA ILE A 158 7.62 15.32 -0.70
C ILE A 158 8.18 13.97 -0.30
N TYR A 159 7.56 13.29 0.64
CA TYR A 159 7.92 11.95 1.03
C TYR A 159 6.94 10.98 0.40
N PHE A 160 7.41 9.85 -0.09
CA PHE A 160 6.57 8.87 -0.76
C PHE A 160 7.14 7.46 -0.69
N THR A 161 6.33 6.46 -0.96
CA THR A 161 6.75 5.07 -0.99
C THR A 161 6.77 4.48 -2.38
N ASP A 162 7.71 3.56 -2.57
CA ASP A 162 7.63 2.51 -3.59
C ASP A 162 7.41 1.21 -2.83
N ALA A 163 6.16 0.75 -2.72
CA ALA A 163 5.77 -0.38 -1.89
C ALA A 163 6.53 -1.65 -2.26
N SER A 164 6.74 -1.84 -3.56
CA SER A 164 7.61 -2.88 -4.09
C SER A 164 8.35 -2.33 -5.29
N SER A 165 9.68 -2.46 -5.29
CA SER A 165 10.51 -2.21 -6.48
C SER A 165 10.47 -3.36 -7.50
N ARG A 166 9.73 -4.45 -7.21
CA ARG A 166 9.68 -5.66 -8.05
C ARG A 166 8.32 -5.88 -8.71
N TYR A 167 7.23 -5.72 -7.95
CA TYR A 167 5.88 -6.05 -8.40
C TYR A 167 5.02 -4.80 -8.47
N GLY A 168 4.20 -4.68 -9.51
CA GLY A 168 3.21 -3.61 -9.61
C GLY A 168 1.88 -3.97 -8.96
N ILE A 169 0.93 -3.04 -9.04
CA ILE A 169 -0.38 -3.16 -8.36
C ILE A 169 -1.15 -4.42 -8.78
N HIS A 170 -1.03 -4.89 -10.02
CA HIS A 170 -1.72 -6.10 -10.48
C HIS A 170 -1.08 -7.40 -9.98
N ASP A 171 0.14 -7.33 -9.46
CA ASP A 171 0.94 -8.47 -9.01
C ASP A 171 1.26 -8.40 -7.51
N TYR A 172 0.62 -7.48 -6.76
CA TYR A 172 0.89 -7.24 -5.34
C TYR A 172 0.82 -8.52 -4.47
N ARG A 173 -0.04 -9.48 -4.84
CA ARG A 173 -0.14 -10.78 -4.18
C ARG A 173 1.15 -11.58 -4.26
N LEU A 174 1.92 -11.44 -5.34
CA LEU A 174 3.24 -12.06 -5.48
C LEU A 174 4.23 -11.47 -4.48
N ASP A 175 4.17 -10.16 -4.22
CA ASP A 175 5.01 -9.51 -3.22
C ASP A 175 4.71 -10.03 -1.81
N LEU A 176 3.43 -10.03 -1.42
CA LEU A 176 2.98 -10.56 -0.12
C LEU A 176 3.37 -12.04 0.07
N MET A 177 3.25 -12.85 -0.99
CA MET A 177 3.65 -14.26 -0.96
C MET A 177 5.16 -14.45 -0.99
N ALA A 178 5.91 -13.56 -1.64
CA ALA A 178 7.36 -13.53 -1.61
C ALA A 178 7.86 -13.18 -0.20
N HIS A 179 7.20 -12.21 0.46
CA HIS A 179 7.59 -11.68 1.77
C HIS A 179 9.07 -11.29 1.76
N GLN A 180 9.44 -10.43 0.81
CA GLN A 180 10.80 -9.96 0.58
C GLN A 180 10.87 -8.44 0.80
N PRO A 181 12.04 -7.90 1.15
CA PRO A 181 12.18 -6.50 1.51
C PRO A 181 12.37 -5.60 0.26
N TYR A 182 11.38 -5.57 -0.64
CA TYR A 182 11.46 -4.82 -1.91
C TYR A 182 11.03 -3.34 -1.81
N GLY A 183 10.43 -2.95 -0.70
CA GLY A 183 9.89 -1.60 -0.50
C GLY A 183 10.93 -0.55 -0.12
N ARG A 184 10.61 0.70 -0.42
CA ARG A 184 11.46 1.87 -0.19
C ARG A 184 10.65 3.08 0.30
N LEU A 185 11.24 3.85 1.20
CA LEU A 185 10.81 5.20 1.57
C LEU A 185 11.73 6.21 0.87
N LEU A 186 11.13 7.14 0.17
CA LEU A 186 11.80 8.07 -0.75
C LEU A 186 11.47 9.52 -0.38
N GLU A 187 12.40 10.43 -0.65
CA GLU A 187 12.21 11.88 -0.60
C GLU A 187 12.33 12.43 -2.03
N TYR A 188 11.45 13.32 -2.43
CA TYR A 188 11.59 14.19 -3.59
C TYR A 188 11.67 15.65 -3.16
N ASP A 189 12.73 16.32 -3.62
CA ASP A 189 12.94 17.73 -3.40
C ASP A 189 12.48 18.53 -4.64
N PRO A 190 11.41 19.34 -4.53
CA PRO A 190 10.92 20.12 -5.67
C PRO A 190 11.86 21.25 -6.12
N GLU A 191 12.73 21.77 -5.23
CA GLU A 191 13.69 22.83 -5.59
C GLU A 191 14.81 22.28 -6.47
N THR A 192 15.37 21.14 -6.07
CA THR A 192 16.49 20.50 -6.78
C THR A 192 16.05 19.47 -7.81
N LYS A 193 14.76 19.11 -7.82
CA LYS A 193 14.15 18.05 -8.65
C LYS A 193 14.88 16.72 -8.50
N THR A 194 15.31 16.42 -7.28
CA THR A 194 16.11 15.23 -6.97
C THR A 194 15.31 14.29 -6.08
N THR A 195 15.36 13.00 -6.40
CA THR A 195 14.84 11.94 -5.53
C THR A 195 15.98 11.29 -4.76
N THR A 196 15.77 10.97 -3.48
CA THR A 196 16.73 10.26 -2.64
C THR A 196 16.05 9.11 -1.89
N THR A 197 16.73 7.96 -1.83
CA THR A 197 16.29 6.83 -1.00
C THR A 197 16.65 7.10 0.46
N LEU A 198 15.64 7.25 1.32
CA LEU A 198 15.83 7.44 2.77
C LEU A 198 15.98 6.11 3.51
N LEU A 199 15.14 5.14 3.15
CA LEU A 199 15.15 3.81 3.71
C LEU A 199 14.81 2.80 2.62
N SER A 200 15.57 1.73 2.55
CA SER A 200 15.30 0.59 1.67
C SER A 200 15.17 -0.68 2.50
N GLY A 201 14.72 -1.76 1.87
CA GLY A 201 14.59 -3.04 2.54
C GLY A 201 13.32 -3.12 3.42
N LEU A 202 12.27 -2.38 3.04
CA LEU A 202 10.96 -2.43 3.68
C LEU A 202 10.11 -3.56 3.09
N TYR A 203 9.25 -4.13 3.92
CA TYR A 203 8.39 -5.25 3.55
C TYR A 203 7.00 -4.76 3.12
N PHE A 204 6.85 -4.46 1.84
CA PHE A 204 5.66 -3.81 1.27
C PHE A 204 5.43 -2.43 1.93
N ALA A 205 6.19 -1.43 1.47
CA ALA A 205 6.17 -0.07 2.04
C ALA A 205 4.91 0.69 1.59
N ASN A 206 3.85 0.60 2.37
CA ASN A 206 2.55 1.11 1.96
C ASN A 206 2.36 2.55 2.46
N GLY A 207 1.46 2.80 3.41
CA GLY A 207 1.12 4.12 3.87
C GLY A 207 2.26 4.86 4.58
N ILE A 208 2.29 6.18 4.41
CA ILE A 208 3.19 7.09 5.12
C ILE A 208 2.51 8.30 5.74
N ALA A 209 3.09 8.78 6.83
CA ALA A 209 2.71 10.06 7.42
C ALA A 209 3.94 10.76 8.01
N VAL A 210 4.20 11.97 7.55
CA VAL A 210 5.17 12.89 8.11
C VAL A 210 4.59 13.49 9.38
N SER A 211 5.41 13.67 10.41
CA SER A 211 4.95 14.38 11.59
C SER A 211 4.70 15.85 11.27
N PRO A 212 3.69 16.51 11.88
CA PRO A 212 3.37 17.91 11.58
C PRO A 212 4.58 18.85 11.66
N GLU A 213 5.51 18.54 12.58
CA GLU A 213 6.70 19.36 12.85
C GLU A 213 7.91 18.96 11.97
N GLY A 214 7.74 17.97 11.09
CA GLY A 214 8.77 17.42 10.21
C GLY A 214 9.92 16.80 10.99
N GLU A 215 9.64 16.13 12.11
CA GLU A 215 10.65 15.48 12.96
C GLU A 215 10.90 14.03 12.56
N PHE A 216 9.86 13.34 12.08
CA PHE A 216 9.92 11.93 11.69
C PHE A 216 8.87 11.60 10.63
N ILE A 217 9.02 10.43 10.01
CA ILE A 217 8.06 9.81 9.10
C ILE A 217 7.64 8.48 9.70
N LEU A 218 6.35 8.19 9.70
CA LEU A 218 5.83 6.85 9.91
C LEU A 218 5.65 6.16 8.56
N VAL A 219 6.04 4.89 8.47
CA VAL A 219 5.86 4.07 7.27
C VAL A 219 5.37 2.69 7.67
N ASN A 220 4.34 2.22 6.98
CA ASN A 220 3.78 0.90 7.19
C ASN A 220 4.57 -0.16 6.41
N GLU A 221 4.82 -1.30 7.06
CA GLU A 221 5.30 -2.52 6.40
C GLU A 221 4.18 -3.55 6.43
N THR A 222 3.35 -3.54 5.39
CA THR A 222 2.10 -4.31 5.30
C THR A 222 2.33 -5.79 5.53
N SER A 223 3.36 -6.38 4.90
CA SER A 223 3.63 -7.81 5.03
C SER A 223 4.34 -8.19 6.33
N LYS A 224 4.81 -7.21 7.13
CA LYS A 224 5.38 -7.41 8.48
C LYS A 224 4.42 -7.03 9.61
N TYR A 225 3.22 -6.54 9.30
CA TYR A 225 2.22 -6.16 10.30
C TYR A 225 2.73 -5.10 11.28
N ARG A 226 3.45 -4.08 10.80
CA ARG A 226 4.12 -3.13 11.69
C ARG A 226 4.22 -1.73 11.11
N VAL A 227 4.49 -0.78 12.00
CA VAL A 227 4.78 0.62 11.68
C VAL A 227 6.21 0.92 12.07
N LYS A 228 6.99 1.49 11.16
CA LYS A 228 8.33 2.02 11.44
C LYS A 228 8.28 3.53 11.57
N LYS A 229 9.12 4.07 12.44
CA LYS A 229 9.43 5.50 12.52
C LYS A 229 10.81 5.73 11.93
N TYR A 230 10.93 6.68 11.02
CA TYR A 230 12.19 7.18 10.47
C TYR A 230 12.41 8.61 10.94
N TRP A 231 13.53 8.88 11.61
CA TRP A 231 13.83 10.20 12.16
C TRP A 231 14.42 11.11 11.09
N LEU A 232 13.78 12.27 10.85
CA LEU A 232 14.27 13.32 9.94
C LEU A 232 15.23 14.27 10.65
N LYS A 233 15.00 14.54 11.94
CA LYS A 233 15.74 15.52 12.74
C LYS A 233 16.25 14.91 14.05
N GLY A 234 17.08 15.68 14.76
CA GLY A 234 17.62 15.32 16.07
C GLY A 234 18.82 14.35 16.01
N GLU A 235 19.21 13.82 17.17
CA GLU A 235 20.38 12.93 17.30
C GLU A 235 20.23 11.60 16.55
N ASN A 236 18.99 11.19 16.30
CA ASN A 236 18.65 9.96 15.58
C ASN A 236 18.41 10.19 14.07
N ALA A 237 18.61 11.40 13.54
CA ALA A 237 18.35 11.71 12.14
C ALA A 237 19.00 10.67 11.19
N GLY A 238 18.22 10.17 10.24
CA GLY A 238 18.62 9.11 9.30
C GLY A 238 18.47 7.68 9.83
N GLN A 239 18.10 7.51 11.10
CA GLN A 239 17.85 6.19 11.70
C GLN A 239 16.35 5.85 11.71
N SER A 240 16.05 4.56 11.83
CA SER A 240 14.68 4.08 12.00
C SER A 240 14.53 3.09 13.14
N GLU A 241 13.33 3.04 13.71
CA GLU A 241 12.94 2.10 14.75
C GLU A 241 11.53 1.55 14.50
N ILE A 242 11.21 0.42 15.12
CA ILE A 242 9.85 -0.13 15.08
C ILE A 242 9.04 0.63 16.12
N LEU A 243 7.98 1.32 15.69
CA LEU A 243 7.07 2.04 16.57
C LEU A 243 5.99 1.11 17.11
N ILE A 244 5.38 0.32 16.22
CA ILE A 244 4.37 -0.68 16.55
C ILE A 244 4.75 -1.95 15.83
N ASP A 245 4.77 -3.07 16.53
CA ASP A 245 5.00 -4.40 15.95
C ASP A 245 3.77 -5.29 16.13
N ASN A 246 3.67 -6.32 15.29
CA ASN A 246 2.69 -7.39 15.43
C ASN A 246 1.22 -6.94 15.46
N LEU A 247 0.83 -6.07 14.54
CA LEU A 247 -0.57 -5.68 14.33
C LEU A 247 -1.47 -6.92 14.06
N PRO A 248 -2.76 -6.86 14.43
CA PRO A 248 -3.72 -7.95 14.20
C PRO A 248 -4.11 -8.12 12.71
N GLY A 249 -3.75 -7.14 11.88
CA GLY A 249 -4.05 -7.11 10.46
C GLY A 249 -2.93 -6.52 9.63
N PHE A 250 -3.21 -6.35 8.34
CA PHE A 250 -2.29 -5.74 7.37
C PHE A 250 -2.43 -4.22 7.46
N PRO A 251 -1.41 -3.45 7.87
CA PRO A 251 -1.47 -1.99 7.83
C PRO A 251 -1.40 -1.50 6.38
N ASP A 252 -2.24 -0.52 6.06
CA ASP A 252 -2.42 0.08 4.73
C ASP A 252 -2.12 1.60 4.82
N GLY A 253 -2.97 2.49 4.29
CA GLY A 253 -2.82 3.94 4.47
C GLY A 253 -2.67 4.40 5.94
N ILE A 254 -1.89 5.45 6.17
CA ILE A 254 -1.73 6.11 7.48
C ILE A 254 -1.81 7.63 7.31
N SER A 255 -2.66 8.29 8.09
CA SER A 255 -2.85 9.75 7.99
C SER A 255 -2.74 10.43 9.36
N SER A 256 -2.14 11.60 9.43
CA SER A 256 -2.08 12.43 10.64
C SER A 256 -3.35 13.27 10.81
N ASN A 257 -3.82 13.44 12.04
CA ASN A 257 -4.84 14.44 12.35
C ASN A 257 -4.30 15.88 12.47
N GLY A 258 -3.03 16.09 12.11
CA GLY A 258 -2.32 17.38 12.21
C GLY A 258 -1.97 17.78 13.65
N LYS A 259 -2.14 16.88 14.63
CA LYS A 259 -1.88 17.16 16.04
C LYS A 259 -1.07 16.04 16.67
N ASN A 260 -1.74 14.95 17.01
CA ASN A 260 -1.20 13.95 17.94
C ASN A 260 -1.75 12.54 17.73
N ILE A 261 -2.60 12.32 16.72
CA ILE A 261 -3.15 11.00 16.40
C ILE A 261 -2.82 10.71 14.95
N TYR A 262 -2.31 9.51 14.69
CA TYR A 262 -2.21 8.95 13.36
C TYR A 262 -3.25 7.83 13.21
N TRP A 263 -4.03 7.88 12.15
CA TRP A 263 -5.03 6.87 11.82
C TRP A 263 -4.43 5.89 10.83
N ILE A 264 -4.44 4.61 11.17
CA ILE A 264 -3.95 3.52 10.32
C ILE A 264 -5.16 2.72 9.84
N ALA A 265 -5.29 2.54 8.53
CA ALA A 265 -6.26 1.61 7.96
C ALA A 265 -5.77 0.17 8.06
N ILE A 266 -6.64 -0.73 8.52
CA ILE A 266 -6.42 -2.18 8.55
C ILE A 266 -7.54 -2.82 7.71
N PRO A 267 -7.36 -3.03 6.39
CA PRO A 267 -8.40 -3.59 5.51
C PRO A 267 -8.74 -5.06 5.78
N ALA A 268 -7.86 -5.78 6.46
CA ALA A 268 -7.95 -7.21 6.64
C ALA A 268 -7.25 -7.69 7.91
N LEU A 269 -7.89 -8.64 8.60
CA LEU A 269 -7.25 -9.41 9.68
C LEU A 269 -6.30 -10.48 9.13
N ARG A 270 -5.31 -10.83 9.95
CA ARG A 270 -4.40 -11.94 9.68
C ARG A 270 -5.12 -13.28 9.75
N LYS A 271 -4.67 -14.23 8.93
CA LYS A 271 -5.19 -15.60 8.92
C LYS A 271 -4.15 -16.60 9.31
N GLU A 272 -4.52 -17.49 10.23
CA GLU A 272 -3.66 -18.58 10.69
C GLU A 272 -3.11 -19.43 9.53
N ILE A 273 -3.89 -19.67 8.47
CA ILE A 273 -3.41 -20.42 7.31
C ILE A 273 -2.26 -19.70 6.58
N ILE A 274 -2.26 -18.37 6.52
CA ILE A 274 -1.19 -17.59 5.90
C ILE A 274 0.05 -17.63 6.80
N GLU A 275 -0.12 -17.45 8.11
CA GLU A 275 0.97 -17.55 9.09
C GLU A 275 1.63 -18.93 9.10
N ASN A 276 0.83 -20.00 8.99
CA ASN A 276 1.30 -21.38 8.89
C ASN A 276 2.07 -21.68 7.59
N LEU A 277 2.09 -20.77 6.61
CA LEU A 277 2.87 -20.88 5.37
C LEU A 277 4.18 -20.10 5.42
N ALA A 278 4.43 -19.33 6.48
CA ALA A 278 5.60 -18.48 6.67
C ALA A 278 6.93 -19.24 6.49
N ASP A 279 7.03 -20.44 7.03
CA ASP A 279 8.20 -21.31 6.98
C ASP A 279 8.17 -22.31 5.81
N LYS A 280 7.19 -22.23 4.91
CA LYS A 280 6.94 -23.22 3.84
C LYS A 280 7.02 -22.59 2.44
N PRO A 281 8.19 -22.10 2.00
CA PRO A 281 8.33 -21.40 0.72
C PRO A 281 7.95 -22.28 -0.48
N PHE A 282 8.25 -23.58 -0.45
CA PHE A 282 7.85 -24.52 -1.50
C PHE A 282 6.33 -24.67 -1.62
N VAL A 283 5.62 -24.69 -0.48
CA VAL A 283 4.15 -24.79 -0.45
C VAL A 283 3.52 -23.49 -0.96
N ARG A 284 4.08 -22.32 -0.60
CA ARG A 284 3.66 -21.04 -1.19
C ARG A 284 3.79 -21.04 -2.72
N LYS A 285 4.87 -21.60 -3.28
CA LYS A 285 5.00 -21.75 -4.74
C LYS A 285 3.93 -22.68 -5.33
N ILE A 286 3.53 -23.74 -4.64
CA ILE A 286 2.41 -24.61 -5.08
C ILE A 286 1.09 -23.83 -5.10
N ILE A 287 0.82 -23.05 -4.03
CA ILE A 287 -0.40 -22.24 -3.91
C ILE A 287 -0.48 -21.20 -5.04
N LEU A 288 0.64 -20.54 -5.35
CA LEU A 288 0.71 -19.55 -6.44
C LEU A 288 0.39 -20.12 -7.83
N ARG A 289 0.42 -21.45 -8.01
CA ARG A 289 0.04 -22.12 -9.26
C ARG A 289 -1.44 -22.52 -9.30
N LEU A 290 -2.15 -22.39 -8.19
CA LEU A 290 -3.59 -22.58 -8.16
C LEU A 290 -4.29 -21.33 -8.71
N PRO A 291 -5.48 -21.48 -9.33
CA PRO A 291 -6.36 -20.36 -9.60
C PRO A 291 -6.56 -19.50 -8.35
N GLU A 292 -6.59 -18.17 -8.52
CA GLU A 292 -6.64 -17.23 -7.40
C GLU A 292 -7.79 -17.52 -6.42
N ALA A 293 -8.95 -17.91 -6.93
CA ALA A 293 -10.13 -18.27 -6.14
C ALA A 293 -9.91 -19.46 -5.17
N LEU A 294 -8.86 -20.26 -5.38
CA LEU A 294 -8.48 -21.38 -4.50
C LEU A 294 -7.32 -21.04 -3.56
N GLN A 295 -6.69 -19.87 -3.73
CA GLN A 295 -5.62 -19.43 -2.85
C GLN A 295 -6.19 -18.88 -1.53
N PRO A 296 -5.46 -18.98 -0.41
CA PRO A 296 -5.84 -18.29 0.81
C PRO A 296 -6.03 -16.79 0.55
N ALA A 297 -7.12 -16.23 1.06
CA ALA A 297 -7.42 -14.81 1.00
C ALA A 297 -7.79 -14.32 2.41
N PRO A 298 -7.46 -13.08 2.79
CA PRO A 298 -7.80 -12.53 4.10
C PRO A 298 -9.31 -12.49 4.37
N ASP A 299 -9.69 -12.29 5.64
CA ASP A 299 -11.09 -12.04 5.99
C ASP A 299 -11.44 -10.60 5.63
N ARG A 300 -12.64 -10.40 5.07
CA ARG A 300 -13.18 -9.07 4.80
C ARG A 300 -13.68 -8.47 6.10
N TYR A 301 -12.75 -7.95 6.88
CA TYR A 301 -13.01 -7.22 8.11
C TYR A 301 -12.00 -6.07 8.18
N GLY A 302 -12.51 -4.85 7.98
CA GLY A 302 -11.73 -3.63 7.98
C GLY A 302 -12.00 -2.78 9.22
N PHE A 303 -10.97 -2.13 9.76
CA PHE A 303 -11.11 -1.14 10.83
C PHE A 303 -9.98 -0.11 10.76
N VAL A 304 -10.08 0.95 11.55
CA VAL A 304 -9.01 1.97 11.69
C VAL A 304 -8.49 1.99 13.12
N LEU A 305 -7.18 2.22 13.27
CA LEU A 305 -6.50 2.34 14.57
C LEU A 305 -5.95 3.76 14.72
N GLY A 306 -6.29 4.44 15.82
CA GLY A 306 -5.68 5.72 16.19
C GLY A 306 -4.51 5.49 17.14
N ILE A 307 -3.32 5.99 16.78
CA ILE A 307 -2.06 5.83 17.53
C ILE A 307 -1.42 7.15 17.91
#